data_AF-A0A2M8NN00-F1
#
_entry.id   AF-A0A2M8NN00-F1
#
_cell.length_a   1.000
_cell.length_b   1.000
_cell.length_c   1.000
_cell.angle_alpha   90.00
_cell.angle_beta   90.00
_cell.angle_gamma   90.00
#
_symmetry.space_group_name_H-M   'P 1'
#
loop_
_entity.id
_entity.type
_entity.pdbx_description
1 polymer ?
#
loop_
_entity_poly.entity_id
_entity_poly.type
_entity_poly.pdbx_seq_one_letter_code
_entity_poly.pdbx_strand_id
1 'polypeptide(L)'
;MLDQYIELAKTHNQLGSFELSRETFQQAERIAKRQNADPAKLVEIKHNLADMDQIRLDMRRALRTYEEILEIMPEDERAYRAIIDLHYSQGNQLEAIKNLDKLLNLFAKHKQINKIAKLLEELVRSYPNDFGL
;
A
#
# COMPACT_ATOMS: atom_id res chain seq x y z
N MET A 1 18.75 11.73 -11.29
CA MET A 1 17.51 12.16 -11.97
C MET A 1 16.30 11.52 -11.31
N LEU A 2 16.12 10.19 -11.34
CA LEU A 2 14.96 9.55 -10.67
C LEU A 2 14.79 9.97 -9.20
N ASP A 3 15.86 9.89 -8.41
CA ASP A 3 15.82 10.23 -6.98
C ASP A 3 15.42 11.70 -6.72
N GLN A 4 15.78 12.61 -7.63
CA GLN A 4 15.37 14.01 -7.52
C GLN A 4 13.87 14.17 -7.75
N TYR A 5 13.28 13.40 -8.66
CA TYR A 5 11.82 13.40 -8.87
C TYR A 5 11.08 12.80 -7.68
N ILE A 6 11.61 11.74 -7.07
CA ILE A 6 11.03 11.15 -5.85
C ILE A 6 11.03 12.17 -4.71
N GLU A 7 12.17 12.81 -4.44
CA GLU A 7 12.28 13.80 -3.37
C GLU A 7 11.45 15.07 -3.63
N LEU A 8 11.38 15.52 -4.89
CA LEU A 8 10.52 16.63 -5.28
C LEU A 8 9.03 16.30 -5.04
N ALA A 9 8.60 15.09 -5.41
CA ALA A 9 7.22 14.66 -5.20
C ALA A 9 6.88 14.58 -3.70
N LYS A 10 7.76 14.01 -2.88
CA LYS A 10 7.62 14.00 -1.41
C LYS A 10 7.51 15.42 -0.84
N THR A 11 8.32 16.35 -1.34
CA THR A 11 8.28 17.76 -0.91
C THR A 11 6.91 18.39 -1.25
N HIS A 12 6.40 18.18 -2.46
CA HIS A 12 5.06 18.62 -2.82
C HIS A 12 3.99 18.03 -1.90
N ASN A 13 4.10 16.74 -1.53
CA ASN A 13 3.18 16.09 -0.61
C ASN A 13 3.20 16.76 0.78
N GLN A 14 4.39 17.01 1.32
CA GLN A 14 4.57 17.68 2.62
C GLN A 14 4.02 19.11 2.64
N LEU A 15 4.04 19.80 1.51
CA LEU A 15 3.47 21.14 1.35
C LEU A 15 1.96 21.13 1.09
N GLY A 16 1.29 19.96 1.14
CA GLY A 16 -0.14 19.82 0.84
C GLY A 16 -0.48 19.98 -0.64
N SER A 17 0.51 20.05 -1.52
CA SER A 17 0.36 20.18 -2.97
C SER A 17 0.13 18.81 -3.60
N PHE A 18 -1.00 18.18 -3.28
CA PHE A 18 -1.26 16.77 -3.61
C PHE A 18 -1.31 16.48 -5.11
N GLU A 19 -1.83 17.41 -5.91
CA GLU A 19 -1.91 17.25 -7.36
C GLU A 19 -0.50 17.25 -8.00
N LEU A 20 0.31 18.25 -7.66
CA LEU A 20 1.71 18.35 -8.13
C LEU A 20 2.55 17.16 -7.67
N SER A 21 2.38 16.73 -6.42
CA SER A 21 3.04 15.53 -5.90
C SER A 21 2.68 14.30 -6.73
N ARG A 22 1.39 14.09 -7.02
CA ARG A 22 0.91 12.96 -7.80
C ARG A 22 1.46 12.97 -9.22
N GLU A 23 1.42 14.11 -9.89
CA GLU A 23 2.00 14.27 -11.23
C GLU A 23 3.51 13.97 -11.22
N THR A 24 4.22 14.46 -10.23
CA THR A 24 5.67 14.25 -10.10
C THR A 24 6.00 12.77 -9.85
N PHE A 25 5.24 12.08 -8.99
CA PHE A 25 5.39 10.63 -8.81
C PHE A 25 5.05 9.84 -10.08
N GLN A 26 4.07 10.26 -10.88
CA GLN A 26 3.79 9.62 -12.17
C GLN A 26 4.96 9.78 -13.16
N GLN A 27 5.62 10.93 -13.17
CA GLN A 27 6.85 11.08 -13.97
C GLN A 27 7.98 10.21 -13.41
N ALA A 28 8.14 10.15 -12.08
CA ALA A 28 9.12 9.28 -11.44
C ALA A 28 8.89 7.80 -11.84
N GLU A 29 7.64 7.34 -11.85
CA GLU A 29 7.30 5.97 -12.25
C GLU A 29 7.69 5.68 -13.71
N ARG A 30 7.40 6.61 -14.62
CA ARG A 30 7.77 6.48 -16.05
C ARG A 30 9.29 6.41 -16.22
N ILE A 31 10.03 7.24 -15.49
CA ILE A 31 11.50 7.25 -15.51
C ILE A 31 12.04 5.93 -14.94
N ALA A 32 11.51 5.48 -13.80
CA ALA A 32 11.91 4.23 -13.16
C ALA A 32 11.73 3.02 -14.09
N LYS A 33 10.56 2.92 -14.75
CA LYS A 33 10.28 1.88 -15.75
C LYS A 33 11.22 1.95 -16.95
N ARG A 34 11.47 3.14 -17.51
CA ARG A 34 12.37 3.31 -18.66
C ARG A 34 13.82 2.95 -18.34
N GLN A 35 14.26 3.20 -17.11
CA GLN A 35 15.64 2.97 -16.68
C GLN A 35 15.86 1.58 -16.08
N ASN A 36 14.83 0.71 -16.04
CA ASN A 36 14.85 -0.55 -15.31
C ASN A 36 15.42 -0.37 -13.89
N ALA A 37 14.90 0.65 -13.19
CA ALA A 37 15.34 0.97 -11.85
C ALA A 37 15.07 -0.19 -10.88
N ASP A 38 15.76 -0.16 -9.74
CA ASP A 38 15.56 -1.11 -8.65
C ASP A 38 14.05 -1.27 -8.33
N PRO A 39 13.52 -2.51 -8.31
CA PRO A 39 12.14 -2.79 -7.93
C PRO A 39 11.72 -2.11 -6.63
N ALA A 40 12.61 -1.97 -5.65
CA ALA A 40 12.32 -1.30 -4.38
C ALA A 40 11.95 0.18 -4.58
N LYS A 41 12.64 0.89 -5.50
CA LYS A 41 12.31 2.29 -5.83
C LYS A 41 10.98 2.40 -6.56
N LEU A 42 10.70 1.46 -7.45
CA LEU A 42 9.41 1.44 -8.15
C LEU A 42 8.26 1.20 -7.17
N VAL A 43 8.43 0.28 -6.22
CA VAL A 43 7.47 0.02 -5.14
C VAL A 43 7.28 1.24 -4.24
N GLU A 44 8.35 1.95 -3.86
CA GLU A 44 8.26 3.20 -3.09
C GLU A 44 7.42 4.25 -3.82
N ILE A 45 7.65 4.47 -5.12
CA ILE A 45 6.87 5.40 -5.93
C ILE A 45 5.40 4.99 -5.96
N LYS A 46 5.13 3.69 -6.16
CA LYS A 46 3.76 3.15 -6.23
C LYS A 46 3.02 3.29 -4.91
N HIS A 47 3.68 3.07 -3.77
CA HIS A 47 3.08 3.32 -2.44
C HIS A 47 2.61 4.76 -2.32
N ASN A 48 3.47 5.71 -2.66
CA ASN A 48 3.10 7.12 -2.62
C ASN A 48 1.93 7.44 -3.54
N LEU A 49 1.93 6.93 -4.78
CA LEU A 49 0.80 7.11 -5.71
C LEU A 49 -0.51 6.54 -5.15
N ALA A 50 -0.45 5.36 -4.55
CA ALA A 50 -1.62 4.71 -3.94
C ALA A 50 -2.15 5.52 -2.75
N ASP A 51 -1.28 6.03 -1.88
CA ASP A 51 -1.66 6.93 -0.78
C ASP A 51 -2.36 8.19 -1.30
N MET A 52 -1.84 8.79 -2.38
CA MET A 52 -2.45 9.99 -2.98
C MET A 52 -3.85 9.67 -3.54
N ASP A 53 -4.01 8.50 -4.15
CA ASP A 53 -5.31 8.05 -4.65
C ASP A 53 -6.29 7.77 -3.49
N GLN A 54 -5.82 7.27 -2.35
CA GLN A 54 -6.65 7.15 -1.13
C GLN A 54 -7.10 8.51 -0.59
N ILE A 55 -6.19 9.50 -0.50
CA ILE A 55 -6.53 10.88 -0.06
C ILE A 55 -7.62 11.48 -0.95
N ARG A 56 -7.59 11.16 -2.25
CA ARG A 56 -8.59 11.59 -3.24
C ARG A 56 -9.86 10.74 -3.25
N LEU A 57 -9.99 9.78 -2.34
CA LEU A 57 -11.07 8.79 -2.26
C LEU A 57 -11.23 7.93 -3.52
N ASP A 58 -10.19 7.83 -4.37
CA ASP A 58 -10.16 6.90 -5.50
C ASP A 58 -9.63 5.53 -5.05
N MET A 59 -10.44 4.88 -4.21
CA MET A 59 -10.13 3.57 -3.63
C MET A 59 -9.88 2.51 -4.71
N ARG A 60 -10.54 2.60 -5.87
CA ARG A 60 -10.37 1.64 -6.96
C ARG A 60 -8.98 1.75 -7.60
N ARG A 61 -8.46 2.97 -7.79
CA ARG A 61 -7.08 3.16 -8.28
C ARG A 61 -6.05 2.78 -7.22
N ALA A 62 -6.28 3.16 -5.97
CA ALA A 62 -5.39 2.79 -4.88
C ALA A 62 -5.25 1.26 -4.76
N LEU A 63 -6.37 0.53 -4.75
CA LEU A 63 -6.39 -0.93 -4.69
C LEU A 63 -5.56 -1.56 -5.81
N ARG A 64 -5.80 -1.16 -7.07
CA ARG A 64 -5.01 -1.65 -8.23
C ARG A 64 -3.52 -1.38 -8.07
N THR A 65 -3.16 -0.20 -7.58
CA THR A 65 -1.75 0.17 -7.39
C THR A 65 -1.08 -0.71 -6.32
N TYR A 66 -1.80 -1.05 -5.24
CA TYR A 66 -1.30 -1.97 -4.22
C TYR A 66 -1.20 -3.41 -4.74
N GLU A 67 -2.13 -3.87 -5.58
CA GLU A 67 -2.03 -5.17 -6.25
C GLU A 67 -0.79 -5.23 -7.15
N GLU A 68 -0.51 -4.18 -7.94
CA GLU A 68 0.71 -4.06 -8.75
C GLU A 68 1.98 -4.06 -7.87
N ILE A 69 1.94 -3.50 -6.66
CA ILE A 69 3.06 -3.59 -5.72
C ILE A 69 3.33 -5.04 -5.33
N LEU A 70 2.28 -5.83 -5.04
CA LEU A 70 2.44 -7.24 -4.67
C LEU A 70 2.90 -8.12 -5.84
N GLU A 71 2.66 -7.72 -7.09
CA GLU A 71 3.26 -8.38 -8.26
C GLU A 71 4.77 -8.16 -8.33
N ILE A 72 5.26 -6.98 -7.92
CA ILE A 72 6.68 -6.62 -7.94
C ILE A 72 7.40 -7.14 -6.68
N MET A 73 6.76 -7.01 -5.53
CA MET A 73 7.28 -7.36 -4.21
C MET A 73 6.21 -8.14 -3.43
N PRO A 74 6.15 -9.47 -3.61
CA PRO A 74 5.10 -10.32 -3.03
C PRO A 74 5.06 -10.36 -1.49
N GLU A 75 6.11 -9.87 -0.83
CA GLU A 75 6.22 -9.84 0.64
C GLU A 75 6.05 -8.41 1.20
N ASP A 76 5.52 -7.46 0.43
CA ASP A 76 5.28 -6.09 0.89
C ASP A 76 4.12 -6.04 1.90
N GLU A 77 4.49 -5.97 3.19
CA GLU A 77 3.54 -5.89 4.32
C GLU A 77 2.60 -4.68 4.19
N ARG A 78 3.12 -3.54 3.71
CA ARG A 78 2.35 -2.29 3.66
C ARG A 78 1.22 -2.38 2.62
N ALA A 79 1.48 -2.99 1.48
CA ALA A 79 0.50 -3.21 0.43
C ALA A 79 -0.59 -4.18 0.89
N TYR A 80 -0.23 -5.27 1.58
CA TYR A 80 -1.22 -6.16 2.18
C TYR A 80 -2.14 -5.45 3.15
N ARG A 81 -1.60 -4.67 4.09
CA ARG A 81 -2.40 -3.90 5.06
C ARG A 81 -3.35 -2.94 4.36
N ALA A 82 -2.85 -2.18 3.39
CA ALA A 82 -3.68 -1.23 2.66
C ALA A 82 -4.81 -1.91 1.86
N ILE A 83 -4.54 -3.07 1.23
CA ILE A 83 -5.57 -3.86 0.53
C ILE A 83 -6.65 -4.36 1.50
N ILE A 84 -6.23 -4.86 2.67
CA ILE A 84 -7.15 -5.33 3.73
C ILE A 84 -8.07 -4.20 4.18
N ASP A 85 -7.48 -3.06 4.55
CA ASP A 85 -8.23 -1.88 5.03
C ASP A 85 -9.19 -1.36 3.95
N LEU A 86 -8.73 -1.30 2.69
CA LEU A 86 -9.56 -0.87 1.56
C LEU A 86 -10.75 -1.82 1.35
N HIS A 87 -10.55 -3.14 1.39
CA HIS A 87 -11.65 -4.08 1.24
C HIS A 87 -12.65 -4.00 2.39
N TYR A 88 -12.20 -3.90 3.65
CA TYR A 88 -13.10 -3.70 4.78
C TYR A 88 -13.90 -2.41 4.66
N SER A 89 -13.25 -1.30 4.27
CA SER A 89 -13.94 0.00 4.10
C SER A 89 -15.04 -0.03 3.03
N GLN A 90 -14.95 -0.98 2.08
CA GLN A 90 -15.92 -1.19 1.01
C GLN A 90 -16.96 -2.27 1.34
N GLY A 91 -16.91 -2.88 2.53
CA GLY A 91 -17.77 -4.00 2.91
C GLY A 91 -17.40 -5.33 2.21
N ASN A 92 -16.25 -5.40 1.54
CA ASN A 92 -15.76 -6.58 0.83
C ASN A 92 -15.00 -7.53 1.79
N GLN A 93 -15.64 -7.93 2.89
CA GLN A 93 -15.02 -8.65 3.99
C GLN A 93 -14.31 -9.95 3.55
N LEU A 94 -14.87 -10.67 2.58
CA LEU A 94 -14.29 -11.92 2.08
C LEU A 94 -12.89 -11.73 1.48
N GLU A 95 -12.71 -10.70 0.65
CA GLU A 95 -11.40 -10.40 0.05
C GLU A 95 -10.44 -9.80 1.08
N ALA A 96 -10.95 -9.08 2.08
CA ALA A 96 -10.14 -8.59 3.19
C ALA A 96 -9.54 -9.76 3.99
N ILE A 97 -10.37 -10.74 4.40
CA ILE A 97 -9.93 -11.94 5.13
C ILE A 97 -8.93 -12.76 4.30
N LYS A 98 -9.18 -12.94 3.01
CA LYS A 98 -8.24 -13.67 2.13
C LYS A 98 -6.87 -13.00 2.05
N ASN A 99 -6.79 -11.68 2.03
CA ASN A 99 -5.51 -10.97 2.06
C ASN A 99 -4.87 -10.94 3.45
N LEU A 100 -5.69 -10.92 4.51
CA LEU A 100 -5.24 -11.11 5.88
C LEU A 100 -4.56 -12.47 6.06
N ASP A 101 -5.16 -13.56 5.58
CA ASP A 101 -4.58 -14.91 5.65
C ASP A 101 -3.22 -14.97 4.96
N LYS A 102 -3.06 -14.32 3.81
CA LYS A 102 -1.77 -14.22 3.12
C LYS A 102 -0.73 -13.48 3.97
N LEU A 103 -1.11 -12.35 4.58
CA LEU A 103 -0.22 -11.57 5.44
C LEU A 103 0.18 -12.34 6.72
N LEU A 104 -0.76 -13.06 7.32
CA LEU A 104 -0.50 -13.92 8.47
C LEU A 104 0.47 -15.06 8.12
N ASN A 105 0.28 -15.70 6.97
CA ASN A 105 1.20 -16.72 6.47
C ASN A 105 2.61 -16.16 6.22
N LEU A 106 2.72 -14.92 5.70
CA LEU A 106 3.99 -14.24 5.53
C LEU A 106 4.70 -14.04 6.88
N PHE A 107 4.00 -13.54 7.89
CA PHE A 107 4.58 -13.38 9.23
C PHE A 107 4.95 -14.71 9.87
N ALA A 108 4.14 -15.75 9.70
CA ALA A 108 4.42 -17.08 10.22
C ALA A 108 5.68 -17.68 9.60
N LYS A 109 5.84 -17.56 8.27
CA LYS A 109 7.05 -17.97 7.52
C LYS A 109 8.31 -17.29 8.06
N HIS A 110 8.21 -16.01 8.42
CA HIS A 110 9.32 -15.22 8.97
C HIS A 110 9.44 -15.30 10.50
N LYS A 111 8.66 -16.17 11.17
CA LYS A 111 8.62 -16.32 12.64
C LYS A 111 8.31 -15.01 13.39
N GLN A 112 7.56 -14.10 12.76
CA GLN A 112 7.20 -12.79 13.31
C GLN A 112 5.92 -12.88 14.16
N ILE A 113 5.92 -13.75 15.17
CA ILE A 113 4.74 -14.05 16.01
C ILE A 113 4.17 -12.79 16.68
N ASN A 114 5.03 -11.88 17.13
CA ASN A 114 4.61 -10.62 17.75
C ASN A 114 3.81 -9.73 16.79
N LYS A 115 4.13 -9.77 15.48
CA LYS A 115 3.37 -9.00 14.48
C LYS A 115 2.00 -9.61 14.20
N ILE A 116 1.88 -10.94 14.26
CA ILE A 116 0.59 -11.64 14.14
C ILE A 116 -0.35 -11.19 15.24
N ALA A 117 0.09 -11.27 16.51
CA ALA A 117 -0.73 -10.85 17.65
C ALA A 117 -1.17 -9.38 17.51
N LYS A 118 -0.22 -8.48 17.19
CA LYS A 118 -0.51 -7.05 17.00
C LYS A 118 -1.51 -6.79 15.88
N LEU A 119 -1.36 -7.45 14.73
CA LEU A 119 -2.26 -7.29 13.58
C LEU A 119 -3.69 -7.73 13.94
N LEU A 120 -3.83 -8.87 14.61
CA LEU A 120 -5.15 -9.37 15.03
C LEU A 120 -5.81 -8.45 16.07
N GLU A 121 -5.04 -7.93 17.03
CA GLU A 121 -5.54 -6.94 17.99
C GLU A 121 -6.00 -5.65 17.31
N GLU A 122 -5.22 -5.13 16.36
CA GLU A 122 -5.57 -3.94 15.55
C GLU A 122 -6.89 -4.17 14.79
N LEU A 123 -7.07 -5.37 14.26
CA LEU A 123 -8.21 -5.71 13.42
C LEU A 123 -9.51 -5.84 14.24
N VAL A 124 -9.47 -6.50 15.40
CA VAL A 124 -10.62 -6.57 16.32
C VAL A 124 -11.04 -5.19 16.80
N ARG A 125 -10.08 -4.28 17.03
CA ARG A 125 -10.38 -2.89 17.41
C ARG A 125 -11.00 -2.10 16.26
N SER A 126 -10.53 -2.31 15.03
CA SER A 126 -10.97 -1.54 13.86
C SER A 126 -12.31 -2.04 13.30
N TYR A 127 -12.60 -3.34 13.43
CA TYR A 127 -13.79 -3.99 12.89
C TYR A 127 -14.49 -4.91 13.91
N PRO A 128 -14.96 -4.38 15.06
CA PRO A 128 -15.49 -5.21 16.15
C PRO A 128 -16.72 -6.04 15.75
N ASN A 129 -17.55 -5.54 14.83
CA ASN A 129 -18.78 -6.21 14.40
C ASN A 129 -18.53 -7.36 13.43
N ASP A 130 -17.37 -7.39 12.76
CA ASP A 130 -17.03 -8.37 11.74
C ASP A 130 -16.44 -9.66 12.33
N PHE A 131 -15.97 -9.59 13.58
CA PHE A 131 -15.30 -10.69 14.28
C PHE A 131 -16.08 -11.27 15.46
N GLY A 132 -17.32 -10.81 15.67
CA GLY A 132 -18.30 -11.41 16.58
C GLY A 132 -17.73 -11.88 17.93
N LEU A 133 -17.50 -10.92 18.83
CA LEU A 133 -17.50 -11.20 20.28
C LEU A 133 -18.92 -11.01 20.83
#